data_AF-A0A5M4FIF1-F1
#
_entry.id   AF-A0A5M4FIF1-F1
#
_cell.length_a   1.000
_cell.length_b   1.000
_cell.length_c   1.000
_cell.angle_alpha   90.00
_cell.angle_beta   90.00
_cell.angle_gamma   90.00
#
_symmetry.space_group_name_H-M   'P 1'
#
loop_
_entity.id
_entity.type
_entity.pdbx_description
1 polymer ?
#
loop_
_entity_poly.entity_id
_entity_poly.type
_entity_poly.pdbx_seq_one_letter_code
_entity_poly.pdbx_strand_id
1 'polypeptide(L)'
;MAARSKSSKKSSKGKGSLDSELAAAQEAIKNLRATVAKLEKSVGKLENKLEKRVSELKRDAKRLRGAAEQAGKSAVRSARDAGKSAAKTARTSTRKATGSKPAPAAKVEVVPVQAAPKSEMTVAQLRAAARTQGVAGYSRMTKAQLVAALKG
;
A
#
# COMPACT_ATOMS: atom_id res chain seq x y z
N MET A 1 14.67 -90.94 -36.87
CA MET A 1 15.05 -89.80 -37.76
C MET A 1 15.10 -88.52 -36.94
N ALA A 2 16.08 -87.69 -37.23
CA ALA A 2 16.68 -86.67 -36.37
C ALA A 2 15.76 -85.52 -35.91
N ALA A 3 16.00 -85.07 -34.68
CA ALA A 3 15.57 -83.79 -34.15
C ALA A 3 16.15 -82.62 -34.97
N ARG A 4 15.34 -81.59 -35.26
CA ARG A 4 15.82 -80.31 -35.76
C ARG A 4 15.03 -79.13 -35.20
N SER A 5 15.72 -78.47 -34.29
CA SER A 5 15.52 -77.12 -33.76
C SER A 5 15.08 -76.07 -34.80
N LYS A 6 14.08 -75.26 -34.44
CA LYS A 6 13.90 -73.89 -34.95
C LYS A 6 13.68 -72.98 -33.73
N SER A 7 14.75 -72.38 -33.23
CA SER A 7 15.19 -71.02 -33.58
C SER A 7 14.32 -69.93 -32.93
N SER A 8 14.68 -69.62 -31.69
CA SER A 8 14.38 -68.39 -30.96
C SER A 8 14.73 -67.14 -31.77
N LYS A 9 13.71 -66.39 -32.22
CA LYS A 9 13.95 -65.07 -32.84
C LYS A 9 12.80 -64.11 -32.57
N LYS A 10 12.60 -63.72 -31.31
CA LYS A 10 11.70 -62.61 -30.95
C LYS A 10 11.99 -62.03 -29.55
N SER A 11 13.07 -61.26 -29.39
CA SER A 11 13.31 -60.53 -28.12
C SER A 11 14.13 -59.22 -28.22
N SER A 12 14.41 -58.69 -29.42
CA SER A 12 15.26 -57.49 -29.54
C SER A 12 14.54 -56.13 -29.52
N LYS A 13 13.20 -56.07 -29.52
CA LYS A 13 12.47 -54.80 -29.69
C LYS A 13 12.22 -53.99 -28.40
N GLY A 14 12.46 -54.57 -27.21
CA GLY A 14 12.20 -53.90 -25.92
C GLY A 14 13.39 -53.15 -25.32
N LYS A 15 14.63 -53.52 -25.68
CA LYS A 15 15.83 -53.00 -24.99
C LYS A 15 16.17 -51.55 -25.36
N GLY A 16 16.06 -51.19 -26.64
CA GLY A 16 16.34 -49.82 -27.10
C GLY A 16 15.34 -48.75 -26.63
N SER A 17 14.09 -49.13 -26.31
CA SER A 17 13.10 -48.20 -25.78
C SER A 17 13.46 -47.75 -24.36
N LEU A 18 13.87 -48.69 -23.50
CA LEU A 18 14.25 -48.42 -22.12
C LEU A 18 15.52 -47.58 -22.03
N ASP A 19 16.52 -47.83 -22.88
CA ASP A 19 17.74 -47.03 -22.91
C ASP A 19 17.46 -45.57 -23.34
N SER A 20 16.54 -45.38 -24.30
CA SER A 20 16.13 -44.03 -24.74
C SER A 20 15.31 -43.28 -23.69
N GLU A 21 14.43 -43.98 -22.96
CA GLU A 21 13.66 -43.42 -21.85
C GLU A 21 14.57 -43.06 -20.67
N LEU A 22 15.56 -43.90 -20.37
CA LEU A 22 16.54 -43.65 -19.32
C LEU A 22 17.41 -42.44 -19.65
N ALA A 23 17.85 -42.29 -20.90
CA ALA A 23 18.57 -41.10 -21.36
C ALA A 23 17.71 -39.83 -21.26
N ALA A 24 16.44 -39.89 -21.68
CA ALA A 24 15.50 -38.77 -21.56
C ALA A 24 15.24 -38.39 -20.10
N ALA A 25 15.08 -39.38 -19.22
CA ALA A 25 14.91 -39.17 -17.78
C ALA A 25 16.16 -38.53 -17.15
N GLN A 26 17.36 -38.96 -17.56
CA GLN A 26 18.61 -38.36 -17.09
C GLN A 26 18.75 -36.89 -17.51
N GLU A 27 18.41 -36.55 -18.76
CA GLU A 27 18.39 -35.15 -19.21
C GLU A 27 17.34 -34.33 -18.47
N ALA A 28 16.14 -34.88 -18.24
CA ALA A 28 15.12 -34.23 -17.44
C ALA A 28 15.61 -33.96 -16.00
N ILE A 29 16.28 -34.93 -15.37
CA ILE A 29 16.87 -34.76 -14.03
C ILE A 29 17.94 -33.67 -14.02
N LYS A 30 18.82 -33.61 -15.03
CA LYS A 30 19.83 -32.54 -15.14
C LYS A 30 19.17 -31.17 -15.26
N ASN A 31 18.15 -31.04 -16.10
CA ASN A 31 17.41 -29.80 -16.28
C ASN A 31 16.70 -29.38 -14.99
N LEU A 32 16.04 -30.31 -14.30
CA LEU A 32 15.40 -30.06 -13.01
C LEU A 32 16.41 -29.63 -11.94
N ARG A 33 17.59 -30.25 -11.89
CA ARG A 33 18.66 -29.81 -10.96
C ARG A 33 19.12 -28.38 -11.26
N ALA A 34 19.25 -28.03 -12.54
CA ALA A 34 19.62 -26.69 -12.95
C ALA A 34 18.54 -25.65 -12.60
N THR A 35 17.25 -25.99 -12.72
CA THR A 35 16.15 -25.08 -12.32
C THR A 35 16.10 -24.93 -10.81
N VAL A 36 16.26 -26.01 -10.03
CA VAL A 36 16.35 -25.94 -8.56
C VAL A 36 17.48 -25.02 -8.13
N ALA A 37 18.69 -25.17 -8.68
CA ALA A 37 19.82 -24.32 -8.34
C ALA A 37 19.58 -22.83 -8.69
N LYS A 38 18.85 -22.54 -9.77
CA LYS A 38 18.45 -21.16 -10.13
C LYS A 38 17.41 -20.62 -9.14
N LEU A 39 16.44 -21.44 -8.75
CA LEU A 39 15.40 -21.07 -7.79
C LEU A 39 15.99 -20.80 -6.41
N GLU A 40 16.89 -21.65 -5.92
CA GLU A 40 17.60 -21.46 -4.64
C GLU A 40 18.34 -20.12 -4.61
N LYS A 41 19.06 -19.78 -5.68
CA LYS A 41 19.72 -18.46 -5.81
C LYS A 41 18.72 -17.31 -5.80
N SER A 42 17.55 -17.48 -6.42
CA SER A 42 16.50 -16.44 -6.44
C SER A 42 15.86 -16.24 -5.07
N VAL A 43 15.61 -17.33 -4.35
CA VAL A 43 15.07 -17.34 -2.98
C VAL A 43 16.04 -16.64 -2.05
N GLY A 44 17.33 -17.01 -2.07
CA GLY A 44 18.34 -16.34 -1.24
C GLY A 44 18.47 -14.84 -1.53
N LYS A 45 18.31 -14.40 -2.79
CA LYS A 45 18.26 -12.97 -3.13
C LYS A 45 17.01 -12.28 -2.57
N LEU A 46 15.86 -12.94 -2.61
CA LEU A 46 14.60 -12.41 -2.10
C LEU A 46 14.61 -12.31 -0.57
N GLU A 47 15.12 -13.33 0.12
CA GLU A 47 15.30 -13.33 1.57
C GLU A 47 16.18 -12.18 2.03
N ASN A 48 17.35 -11.99 1.39
CA ASN A 48 18.24 -10.87 1.67
C ASN A 48 17.58 -9.50 1.45
N LYS A 49 16.74 -9.36 0.42
CA LYS A 49 15.99 -8.13 0.17
C LYS A 49 14.91 -7.91 1.23
N LEU A 50 14.20 -8.96 1.62
CA LEU A 50 13.17 -8.90 2.65
C LEU A 50 13.78 -8.51 3.99
N GLU A 51 14.91 -9.11 4.38
CA GLU A 51 15.60 -8.78 5.62
C GLU A 51 16.02 -7.30 5.66
N LYS A 52 16.59 -6.79 4.56
CA LYS A 52 16.91 -5.35 4.43
C LYS A 52 15.67 -4.48 4.60
N ARG A 53 14.58 -4.80 3.89
CA ARG A 53 13.31 -4.04 3.98
C ARG A 53 12.72 -4.07 5.38
N VAL A 54 12.74 -5.21 6.05
CA VAL A 54 12.27 -5.33 7.44
C VAL A 54 13.13 -4.46 8.37
N SER A 55 14.44 -4.45 8.19
CA SER A 55 15.34 -3.62 9.00
C SER A 55 15.11 -2.11 8.77
N GLU A 56 14.88 -1.69 7.53
CA GLU A 56 14.53 -0.31 7.15
C GLU A 56 13.20 0.10 7.80
N LEU A 57 12.14 -0.69 7.59
CA LEU A 57 10.82 -0.43 8.14
C LEU A 57 10.83 -0.36 9.67
N LYS A 58 11.61 -1.22 10.34
CA LYS A 58 11.77 -1.16 11.79
C LYS A 58 12.44 0.13 12.26
N ARG A 59 13.45 0.62 11.54
CA ARG A 59 14.12 1.90 11.84
C ARG A 59 13.18 3.08 11.60
N ASP A 60 12.44 3.07 10.50
CA ASP A 60 11.48 4.13 10.17
C ASP A 60 10.32 4.16 11.14
N ALA A 61 9.77 3.01 11.53
CA ALA A 61 8.74 2.92 12.56
C ALA A 61 9.24 3.48 13.91
N LYS A 62 10.50 3.20 14.29
CA LYS A 62 11.10 3.77 15.50
C LYS A 62 11.25 5.30 15.41
N ARG A 63 11.70 5.81 14.26
CA ARG A 63 11.85 7.26 14.01
C ARG A 63 10.50 7.97 14.02
N LEU A 64 9.50 7.43 13.33
CA LEU A 64 8.15 7.99 13.29
C LEU A 64 7.51 8.00 14.69
N ARG A 65 7.70 6.94 15.48
CA ARG A 65 7.23 6.91 16.88
C ARG A 65 7.90 8.01 17.70
N GLY A 66 9.22 8.16 17.61
CA GLY A 66 9.94 9.23 18.32
C GLY A 66 9.51 10.63 17.90
N ALA A 67 9.33 10.85 16.59
CA ALA A 67 8.85 12.13 16.06
C ALA A 67 7.41 12.43 16.52
N ALA A 68 6.52 11.45 16.49
CA ALA A 68 5.14 11.60 16.97
C ALA A 68 5.10 11.91 18.47
N GLU A 69 5.94 11.28 19.29
CA GLU A 69 6.03 11.55 20.72
C GLU A 69 6.55 12.98 21.00
N GLN A 70 7.58 13.42 20.27
CA GLN A 70 8.10 14.78 20.38
C GLN A 70 7.05 15.82 19.94
N ALA A 71 6.40 15.59 18.80
CA ALA A 71 5.34 16.46 18.29
C ALA A 71 4.16 16.55 19.26
N GLY A 72 3.76 15.43 19.88
CA GLY A 72 2.73 15.40 20.91
C GLY A 72 3.13 16.22 22.14
N LYS A 73 4.37 16.06 22.64
CA LYS A 73 4.89 16.85 23.77
C LYS A 73 4.94 18.34 23.46
N SER A 74 5.39 18.73 22.27
CA SER A 74 5.42 20.14 21.88
C SER A 74 4.01 20.73 21.71
N ALA A 75 3.09 19.98 21.10
CA ALA A 75 1.70 20.42 20.92
C ALA A 75 0.98 20.63 22.25
N VAL A 76 1.20 19.74 23.22
CA VAL A 76 0.64 19.89 24.58
C VAL A 76 1.20 21.13 25.28
N ARG A 77 2.51 21.38 25.16
CA ARG A 77 3.14 22.58 25.74
C ARG A 77 2.59 23.86 25.09
N SER A 78 2.55 23.92 23.76
CA SER A 78 2.02 25.09 23.05
C SER A 78 0.55 25.34 23.36
N ALA A 79 -0.27 24.29 23.45
CA ALA A 79 -1.68 24.42 23.83
C ALA A 79 -1.84 24.96 25.27
N ARG A 80 -0.99 24.51 26.20
CA ARG A 80 -0.99 25.00 27.58
C ARG A 80 -0.61 26.47 27.66
N ASP A 81 0.43 26.90 26.93
CA ASP A 81 0.88 28.30 26.91
C ASP A 81 -0.14 29.22 26.24
N ALA A 82 -0.77 28.77 25.15
CA ALA A 82 -1.87 29.48 24.51
C ALA A 82 -3.08 29.62 25.46
N GLY A 83 -3.47 28.55 26.15
CA GLY A 83 -4.57 28.59 27.12
C GLY A 83 -4.31 29.52 28.29
N LYS A 84 -3.07 29.53 28.82
CA LYS A 84 -2.66 30.42 29.92
C LYS A 84 -2.68 31.90 29.50
N SER A 85 -2.27 32.16 28.26
CA SER A 85 -2.28 33.49 27.66
C SER A 85 -3.70 33.99 27.44
N ALA A 86 -4.56 33.16 26.82
CA ALA A 86 -5.97 33.47 26.60
C ALA A 86 -6.71 33.77 27.93
N ALA A 87 -6.44 33.00 28.99
CA ALA A 87 -7.02 33.24 30.31
C ALA A 87 -6.58 34.58 30.92
N LYS A 88 -5.34 35.02 30.68
CA LYS A 88 -4.83 36.31 31.14
C LYS A 88 -5.48 37.48 30.38
N THR A 89 -5.65 37.34 29.06
CA THR A 89 -6.32 38.35 28.23
C THR A 89 -7.80 38.48 28.60
N ALA A 90 -8.49 37.35 28.82
CA ALA A 90 -9.89 37.32 29.25
C ALA A 90 -10.09 38.01 30.62
N ARG A 91 -9.22 37.74 31.60
CA ARG A 91 -9.27 38.39 32.93
C ARG A 91 -9.00 39.90 32.89
N THR A 92 -8.20 40.36 31.94
CA THR A 92 -7.91 41.79 31.78
C THR A 92 -9.07 42.51 31.08
N SER A 93 -9.75 41.83 30.16
CA SER A 93 -10.93 42.35 29.46
C SER A 93 -12.16 42.47 30.36
N THR A 94 -12.38 41.55 31.31
CA THR A 94 -13.53 41.63 32.23
C THR A 94 -13.36 42.68 33.33
N ARG A 95 -12.14 43.10 33.65
CA ARG A 95 -11.89 44.21 34.59
C ARG A 95 -12.10 45.61 33.99
N LYS A 96 -12.12 45.77 32.66
CA LYS A 96 -12.34 47.06 31.99
C LYS A 96 -13.79 47.32 31.57
N ALA A 97 -14.69 46.36 31.80
CA ALA A 97 -16.07 46.38 31.32
C ALA A 97 -17.15 46.58 32.41
N THR A 98 -16.80 47.02 33.63
CA THR A 98 -17.79 47.38 34.67
C THR A 98 -18.23 48.85 34.57
N GLY A 99 -18.51 49.34 33.35
CA GLY A 99 -18.83 50.76 33.13
C GLY A 99 -19.89 51.06 32.06
N SER A 100 -20.47 50.06 31.38
CA SER A 100 -21.45 50.35 30.32
C SER A 100 -22.60 49.35 30.31
N LYS A 101 -23.71 49.81 30.89
CA LYS A 101 -25.08 49.31 30.80
C LYS A 101 -25.43 48.83 29.37
N PRO A 102 -26.00 47.63 29.16
CA PRO A 102 -26.36 47.15 27.82
C PRO A 102 -27.67 47.80 27.35
N ALA A 103 -27.64 48.39 26.14
CA ALA A 103 -28.84 48.77 25.39
C ALA A 103 -29.28 47.60 24.48
N PRO A 104 -30.59 47.36 24.31
CA PRO A 104 -31.09 46.15 23.69
C PRO A 104 -31.18 46.23 22.16
N ALA A 105 -31.06 45.04 21.55
CA ALA A 105 -31.68 44.62 20.29
C ALA A 105 -31.34 45.39 19.00
N ALA A 106 -30.41 44.83 18.23
CA ALA A 106 -30.49 44.86 16.76
C ALA A 106 -30.60 43.42 16.27
N LYS A 107 -31.80 43.08 15.77
CA LYS A 107 -32.06 41.86 15.00
C LYS A 107 -31.22 41.95 13.72
N VAL A 108 -30.34 40.99 13.48
CA VAL A 108 -29.78 40.75 12.15
C VAL A 108 -30.24 39.38 11.70
N GLU A 109 -31.01 39.42 10.63
CA GLU A 109 -31.61 38.30 9.92
C GLU A 109 -30.59 37.22 9.57
N VAL A 110 -31.05 35.99 9.78
CA VAL A 110 -30.52 34.78 9.19
C VAL A 110 -30.80 34.86 7.68
N VAL A 111 -29.78 35.01 6.86
CA VAL A 111 -29.84 34.64 5.44
C VAL A 111 -28.98 33.40 5.25
N PRO A 112 -29.58 32.22 5.06
CA PRO A 112 -28.87 31.05 4.56
C PRO A 112 -28.91 31.06 3.02
N VAL A 113 -27.95 30.37 2.40
CA VAL A 113 -27.97 29.88 1.01
C VAL A 113 -27.51 30.83 -0.12
N GLN A 114 -26.33 30.53 -0.66
CA GLN A 114 -26.18 30.24 -2.11
C GLN A 114 -25.57 28.82 -2.18
N ALA A 115 -26.33 27.74 -2.38
CA ALA A 115 -26.93 27.26 -3.64
C ALA A 115 -25.93 27.14 -4.80
N ALA A 116 -25.63 25.87 -5.10
CA ALA A 116 -24.85 25.27 -6.20
C ALA A 116 -25.44 25.57 -7.61
N PRO A 117 -25.13 24.87 -8.74
CA PRO A 117 -24.15 23.81 -9.02
C PRO A 117 -23.43 23.93 -10.39
N LYS A 118 -22.23 23.37 -10.51
CA LYS A 118 -21.79 22.72 -11.76
C LYS A 118 -21.18 21.39 -11.39
N SER A 119 -21.63 20.35 -12.08
CA SER A 119 -21.41 18.93 -11.87
C SER A 119 -19.94 18.54 -12.08
N GLU A 120 -19.04 19.10 -11.30
CA GLU A 120 -17.66 18.70 -11.23
C GLU A 120 -17.48 17.96 -9.92
N MET A 121 -17.42 16.63 -9.97
CA MET A 121 -17.04 15.85 -8.81
C MET A 121 -15.83 16.50 -8.12
N THR A 122 -15.93 16.67 -6.81
CA THR A 122 -14.80 17.17 -6.02
C THR A 122 -13.64 16.18 -6.15
N VAL A 123 -12.39 16.63 -5.96
CA VAL A 123 -11.21 15.75 -6.04
C VAL A 123 -11.35 14.54 -5.10
N ALA A 124 -11.96 14.75 -3.92
CA ALA A 124 -12.25 13.67 -2.98
C ALA A 124 -13.24 12.64 -3.55
N GLN A 125 -14.32 13.09 -4.18
CA GLN A 125 -15.30 12.21 -4.84
C GLN A 125 -14.69 11.47 -6.04
N LEU A 126 -13.87 12.14 -6.84
CA LEU A 126 -13.15 11.52 -7.96
C LEU A 126 -12.18 10.43 -7.47
N ARG A 127 -11.46 10.67 -6.36
CA ARG A 127 -10.58 9.65 -5.77
C ARG A 127 -11.36 8.48 -5.18
N ALA A 128 -12.53 8.74 -4.59
CA ALA A 128 -13.40 7.68 -4.09
C ALA A 128 -13.91 6.81 -5.24
N ALA A 129 -14.41 7.43 -6.33
CA ALA A 129 -14.83 6.71 -7.52
C ALA A 129 -13.69 5.92 -8.17
N ALA A 130 -12.49 6.51 -8.28
CA ALA A 130 -11.31 5.86 -8.85
C ALA A 130 -10.84 4.67 -8.00
N ARG A 131 -11.00 4.75 -6.67
CA ARG A 131 -10.76 3.62 -5.77
C ARG A 131 -11.76 2.49 -6.01
N THR A 132 -13.05 2.81 -6.13
CA THR A 132 -14.10 1.81 -6.41
C THR A 132 -13.90 1.14 -7.76
N GLN A 133 -13.40 1.86 -8.76
CA GLN A 133 -13.06 1.32 -10.08
C GLN A 133 -11.66 0.67 -10.15
N GLY A 134 -10.88 0.67 -9.07
CA GLY A 134 -9.56 0.03 -9.03
C GLY A 134 -8.48 0.73 -9.86
N VAL A 135 -8.62 2.03 -10.15
CA VAL A 135 -7.64 2.79 -10.94
C VAL A 135 -6.29 2.85 -10.22
N ALA A 136 -5.26 2.19 -10.78
CA ALA A 136 -3.94 2.17 -10.17
C ALA A 136 -3.32 3.57 -10.08
N GLY A 137 -2.78 3.91 -8.91
CA GLY A 137 -2.09 5.19 -8.70
C GLY A 137 -3.01 6.40 -8.51
N TYR A 138 -4.32 6.22 -8.35
CA TYR A 138 -5.31 7.31 -8.17
C TYR A 138 -4.94 8.35 -7.11
N SER A 139 -4.21 7.97 -6.05
CA SER A 139 -3.81 8.88 -4.97
C SER A 139 -2.83 9.98 -5.41
N ARG A 140 -2.04 9.70 -6.46
CA ARG A 140 -1.05 10.63 -7.02
C ARG A 140 -1.59 11.44 -8.20
N MET A 141 -2.82 11.15 -8.65
CA MET A 141 -3.41 11.79 -9.83
C MET A 141 -3.98 13.17 -9.49
N THR A 142 -3.84 14.09 -10.44
CA THR A 142 -4.47 15.42 -10.41
C THR A 142 -5.97 15.32 -10.73
N LYS A 143 -6.76 16.38 -10.45
CA LYS A 143 -8.21 16.41 -10.76
C LYS A 143 -8.49 16.02 -12.22
N ALA A 144 -7.73 16.58 -13.16
CA ALA A 144 -7.88 16.30 -14.58
C ALA A 144 -7.60 14.83 -14.93
N GLN A 145 -6.53 14.25 -14.36
CA GLN A 145 -6.18 12.84 -14.58
C GLN A 145 -7.22 11.88 -14.01
N LEU A 146 -7.78 12.19 -12.84
CA LEU A 146 -8.85 11.40 -12.24
C LEU A 146 -10.14 11.45 -13.08
N VAL A 147 -10.50 12.62 -13.61
CA VAL A 147 -11.66 12.75 -14.51
C VAL A 147 -11.43 11.95 -15.79
N ALA A 148 -10.23 11.98 -16.36
CA ALA A 148 -9.90 11.21 -17.57
C ALA A 148 -9.95 9.70 -17.31
N ALA A 149 -9.40 9.23 -16.19
CA ALA A 149 -9.40 7.81 -15.83
C ALA A 149 -10.81 7.23 -15.58
N LEU A 150 -11.75 8.06 -15.13
CA LEU A 150 -13.14 7.66 -14.84
C LEU A 150 -14.09 7.77 -16.04
N LYS A 151 -13.69 8.50 -17.09
CA LYS A 151 -14.45 8.66 -18.34
C LYS A 151 -14.00 7.68 -19.44
N GLY A 152 -13.02 6.81 -19.12
CA GLY A 152 -12.45 5.82 -20.04
C GLY A 152 -13.48 4.88 -20.62
#